data_AF-A0A955PMW6-F1
#
_entry.id   AF-A0A955PMW6-F1
#
_cell.length_a   1.000
_cell.length_b   1.000
_cell.length_c   1.000
_cell.angle_alpha   90.00
_cell.angle_beta   90.00
_cell.angle_gamma   90.00
#
_symmetry.space_group_name_H-M   'P 1'
#
loop_
_entity.id
_entity.type
_entity.pdbx_description
1 polymer ?
#
loop_
_entity_poly.entity_id
_entity_poly.type
_entity_poly.pdbx_seq_one_letter_code
_entity_poly.pdbx_strand_id
1 'polypeptide(L)'
;MTVLDWVVFIAYLVVTAAIGFWCGRNQKSVEDYFLGSREVPWWAAMLSLVATETSAVTVVAIPAQIYAPGGDMGFLHCAVGFAIGKILISIFILPAYFQH
;
A
#
# COMPACT_ATOMS: atom_id res chain seq x y z
N MET A 1 -28.43 -2.13 0.65
CA MET A 1 -27.61 -2.68 -0.44
C MET A 1 -28.46 -2.68 -1.69
N THR A 2 -28.24 -1.68 -2.53
CA THR A 2 -28.95 -1.52 -3.81
C THR A 2 -28.37 -2.47 -4.85
N VAL A 3 -29.08 -2.69 -5.96
CA VAL A 3 -28.54 -3.45 -7.11
C VAL A 3 -27.25 -2.82 -7.63
N LEU A 4 -27.13 -1.49 -7.54
CA LEU A 4 -25.94 -0.75 -7.95
C LEU A 4 -24.72 -1.10 -7.08
N ASP A 5 -24.89 -1.30 -5.77
CA ASP A 5 -23.78 -1.68 -4.86
C ASP A 5 -23.19 -3.03 -5.27
N TRP A 6 -24.04 -4.00 -5.61
CA TRP A 6 -23.63 -5.32 -6.08
C TRP A 6 -22.91 -5.28 -7.42
N VAL A 7 -23.41 -4.46 -8.36
CA VAL A 7 -22.77 -4.27 -9.66
C VAL A 7 -21.37 -3.69 -9.48
N VAL A 8 -21.21 -2.65 -8.66
CA VAL A 8 -19.90 -2.03 -8.38
C VAL A 8 -18.95 -3.02 -7.70
N PHE A 9 -19.45 -3.79 -6.74
CA PHE A 9 -18.65 -4.80 -6.04
C PHE A 9 -18.13 -5.90 -6.99
N ILE A 10 -19.02 -6.48 -7.80
CA ILE A 10 -18.63 -7.52 -8.77
C ILE A 10 -17.67 -6.93 -9.81
N ALA A 11 -17.94 -5.73 -10.32
CA ALA A 11 -17.07 -5.08 -11.29
C ALA A 11 -15.66 -4.85 -10.72
N TYR A 12 -15.55 -4.39 -9.47
CA TYR A 12 -14.26 -4.22 -8.78
C TYR A 12 -13.47 -5.53 -8.68
N LEU A 13 -14.13 -6.63 -8.30
CA LEU A 13 -13.49 -7.94 -8.22
C LEU A 13 -13.02 -8.44 -9.58
N VAL A 14 -13.85 -8.29 -10.62
CA VAL A 14 -13.51 -8.71 -11.98
C VAL A 14 -12.33 -7.90 -12.51
N VAL A 15 -12.32 -6.58 -12.31
CA VAL A 15 -11.23 -5.71 -12.76
C VAL A 15 -9.93 -6.05 -12.05
N THR A 16 -9.94 -6.21 -10.72
CA THR A 16 -8.73 -6.54 -9.96
C THR A 16 -8.17 -7.93 -10.34
N ALA A 17 -9.04 -8.93 -10.50
CA ALA A 17 -8.64 -10.25 -10.97
C ALA A 17 -8.09 -10.23 -12.41
N ALA A 18 -8.73 -9.47 -13.31
CA ALA A 18 -8.28 -9.33 -14.70
C ALA A 18 -6.91 -8.65 -14.79
N ILE A 19 -6.66 -7.59 -13.99
CA ILE A 19 -5.35 -6.94 -13.89
C ILE A 19 -4.30 -7.94 -13.39
N GLY A 20 -4.60 -8.68 -12.30
CA GLY A 20 -3.70 -9.69 -11.77
C GLY A 20 -3.33 -10.77 -12.80
N PHE A 21 -4.33 -11.28 -13.52
CA PHE A 21 -4.10 -12.26 -14.59
C PHE A 21 -3.28 -11.68 -15.75
N TRP A 22 -3.57 -10.44 -16.17
CA TRP A 22 -2.84 -9.79 -17.25
C TRP A 22 -1.37 -9.52 -16.89
N CYS A 23 -1.10 -9.01 -15.69
CA CYS A 23 0.26 -8.82 -15.18
C CYS A 23 1.02 -10.14 -15.00
N GLY A 24 0.34 -11.22 -14.60
CA GLY A 24 0.95 -12.55 -14.43
C GLY A 24 1.34 -13.25 -15.73
N ARG A 25 0.77 -12.86 -16.89
CA ARG A 25 1.01 -13.55 -18.17
C ARG A 25 2.42 -13.39 -18.74
N ASN A 26 3.20 -12.40 -18.30
CA ASN A 26 4.52 -12.09 -18.86
C ASN A 26 5.70 -12.44 -17.93
N GLN A 27 5.47 -13.15 -16.84
CA GLN A 27 6.52 -13.57 -15.91
C GLN A 27 7.19 -14.85 -16.43
N LYS A 28 8.35 -14.70 -17.10
CA LYS A 28 9.08 -15.82 -17.73
C LYS A 28 10.21 -16.39 -16.88
N SER A 29 10.68 -15.63 -15.89
CA SER A 29 11.76 -16.02 -14.97
C SER A 29 11.45 -15.61 -13.52
N VAL A 30 12.13 -16.25 -12.57
CA VAL A 30 12.06 -15.89 -11.15
C VAL A 30 12.60 -14.48 -10.91
N GLU A 31 13.65 -14.08 -11.63
CA GLU A 31 14.15 -12.69 -11.62
C GLU A 31 13.09 -11.68 -12.08
N ASP A 32 12.34 -11.96 -13.14
CA ASP A 32 11.29 -11.04 -13.63
C ASP A 32 10.15 -10.89 -12.62
N TYR A 33 9.84 -11.96 -11.88
CA TYR A 33 8.82 -11.96 -10.83
C TYR A 33 9.23 -11.14 -9.61
N PHE A 34 10.49 -11.25 -9.15
CA PHE A 34 10.96 -10.59 -7.93
C PHE A 34 11.58 -9.20 -8.15
N LEU A 35 12.28 -8.97 -9.27
CA LEU A 35 12.94 -7.70 -9.56
C LEU A 35 12.12 -6.78 -10.46
N GLY A 36 10.97 -7.23 -11.01
CA GLY A 36 10.17 -6.43 -11.93
C GLY A 36 10.99 -5.91 -13.11
N SER A 37 11.82 -6.79 -13.68
CA SER A 37 12.80 -6.52 -14.75
C SER A 37 13.76 -5.34 -14.49
N ARG A 38 13.90 -4.87 -13.24
CA ARG A 38 14.68 -3.66 -12.86
C ARG A 38 14.20 -2.36 -13.53
N GLU A 39 13.03 -2.35 -14.15
CA GLU A 39 12.47 -1.21 -14.88
C GLU A 39 11.31 -0.53 -14.16
N VAL A 40 10.96 -0.98 -12.95
CA VAL A 40 9.88 -0.37 -12.17
C VAL A 40 10.24 1.08 -11.85
N PRO A 41 9.47 2.07 -12.35
CA PRO A 41 9.78 3.46 -12.08
C PRO A 41 9.53 3.77 -10.60
N TRP A 42 10.32 4.68 -10.04
CA TRP A 42 10.31 5.00 -8.60
C TRP A 42 8.91 5.35 -8.07
N TRP A 43 8.09 6.05 -8.86
CA TRP A 43 6.72 6.42 -8.47
C TRP A 43 5.80 5.19 -8.33
N ALA A 44 5.95 4.19 -9.19
CA ALA A 44 5.17 2.96 -9.12
C ALA A 44 5.59 2.12 -7.90
N ALA A 45 6.89 2.08 -7.61
CA ALA A 45 7.41 1.44 -6.40
C ALA A 45 6.88 2.12 -5.13
N MET A 46 6.85 3.46 -5.09
CA MET A 46 6.29 4.20 -3.95
C MET A 46 4.78 3.98 -3.79
N LEU A 47 4.01 3.97 -4.88
CA LEU A 47 2.58 3.67 -4.83
C LEU A 47 2.31 2.26 -4.31
N SER A 48 3.09 1.27 -4.75
CA SER A 48 3.00 -0.11 -4.24
C SER A 48 3.31 -0.19 -2.74
N LEU A 49 4.32 0.53 -2.27
CA LEU A 49 4.67 0.59 -0.85
C LEU A 49 3.52 1.18 -0.02
N VAL A 50 2.95 2.31 -0.47
CA VAL A 50 1.80 2.94 0.20
C VAL A 50 0.57 2.02 0.20
N ALA A 51 0.29 1.35 -0.92
CA ALA A 51 -0.80 0.39 -1.02
C ALA A 51 -0.64 -0.80 -0.06
N THR A 52 0.60 -1.27 0.14
CA THR A 52 0.90 -2.39 1.05
C THR A 52 0.73 -2.00 2.52
N GLU A 53 1.05 -0.76 2.86
CA GLU A 53 0.93 -0.25 4.24
C GLU A 53 -0.49 0.19 4.59
N THR A 54 -1.27 0.63 3.61
CA THR A 54 -2.63 1.14 3.85
C THR A 54 -3.58 -0.01 4.14
N SER A 55 -3.89 -0.19 5.42
CA SER A 55 -4.90 -1.16 5.85
C SER A 55 -6.30 -0.54 5.85
N ALA A 56 -7.29 -1.33 5.42
CA ALA A 56 -8.71 -0.96 5.53
C ALA A 56 -9.14 -0.70 6.99
N VAL A 57 -8.49 -1.38 7.95
CA VAL A 57 -8.73 -1.18 9.39
C VAL A 57 -8.41 0.26 9.77
N THR A 58 -7.27 0.80 9.32
CA THR A 58 -6.83 2.15 9.63
C THR A 58 -7.81 3.21 9.13
N VAL A 59 -8.36 3.01 7.91
CA VAL A 59 -9.33 3.94 7.30
C VAL A 59 -10.61 4.05 8.12
N VAL A 60 -11.06 2.96 8.74
CA VAL A 60 -12.28 2.95 9.57
C VAL A 60 -11.98 3.33 11.02
N ALA A 61 -10.85 2.86 11.57
CA ALA A 61 -10.49 3.01 12.98
C ALA A 61 -10.16 4.45 13.37
N ILE A 62 -9.43 5.20 12.52
CA ILE A 62 -9.03 6.57 12.86
C ILE A 62 -10.23 7.51 13.00
N PRO A 63 -11.17 7.58 12.03
CA PRO A 63 -12.38 8.38 12.20
C PRO A 63 -13.20 7.89 13.40
N ALA A 64 -13.33 6.57 13.58
CA ALA A 64 -14.06 6.01 14.72
C ALA A 64 -13.47 6.48 16.06
N GLN A 65 -12.15 6.54 16.19
CA GLN A 65 -11.47 7.07 17.38
C GLN A 65 -11.70 8.57 17.56
N ILE A 66 -11.61 9.37 16.49
CA ILE A 66 -11.76 10.83 16.56
C ILE A 66 -13.20 11.23 16.90
N TYR A 67 -14.20 10.54 16.35
CA TYR A 67 -15.61 10.83 16.57
C TYR A 67 -16.18 10.18 17.86
N ALA A 68 -15.42 9.33 18.54
CA ALA A 68 -15.84 8.75 19.81
C ALA A 68 -15.94 9.83 20.91
N PRO A 69 -16.78 9.65 21.95
CA PRO A 69 -16.81 10.55 23.11
C PRO A 69 -15.44 10.60 23.79
N GLY A 70 -14.82 11.79 23.83
CA GLY A 70 -13.44 11.96 24.33
C GLY A 70 -12.34 11.61 23.33
N GLY A 71 -12.70 11.43 22.06
CA GLY A 71 -11.77 11.20 20.96
C GLY A 71 -10.76 12.33 20.79
N ASP A 72 -9.54 11.97 20.43
CA ASP A 72 -8.43 12.89 20.22
C ASP A 72 -7.77 12.69 18.85
N MET A 73 -6.87 13.62 18.54
CA MET A 73 -6.02 13.54 17.35
C MET A 73 -4.69 12.82 17.63
N GLY A 74 -4.63 11.96 18.65
CA GLY A 74 -3.40 11.28 19.07
C GLY A 74 -2.72 10.48 17.95
N PHE A 75 -3.51 9.98 16.99
CA PHE A 75 -3.01 9.32 15.78
C PHE A 75 -2.02 10.20 14.98
N LEU A 76 -2.17 11.54 14.98
CA LEU A 76 -1.24 12.42 14.27
C LEU A 76 0.20 12.31 14.80
N HIS A 77 0.38 12.12 16.11
CA HIS A 77 1.71 11.92 16.68
C HIS A 77 2.36 10.63 16.17
N CYS A 78 1.58 9.55 16.08
CA CYS A 78 2.04 8.29 15.49
C CYS A 78 2.36 8.45 13.99
N ALA A 79 1.52 9.17 13.25
CA ALA A 79 1.75 9.42 11.82
C ALA A 79 3.03 10.22 11.57
N VAL A 80 3.29 11.26 12.37
CA VAL A 80 4.55 12.04 12.30
C VAL A 80 5.74 11.16 12.68
N GLY A 81 5.65 10.39 13.76
CA GLY A 81 6.70 9.45 14.17
C GLY A 81 7.02 8.42 13.08
N PHE A 82 6.00 7.89 12.40
CA PHE A 82 6.15 6.97 11.28
C PHE A 82 6.85 7.64 10.09
N ALA A 83 6.48 8.87 9.74
CA ALA A 83 7.13 9.63 8.66
C ALA A 83 8.62 9.88 8.96
N ILE A 84 8.93 10.31 10.19
CA ILE A 84 10.33 10.49 10.63
C ILE A 84 11.08 9.17 10.61
N GLY A 85 10.47 8.09 11.11
CA GLY A 85 11.04 6.75 11.10
C GLY A 85 11.42 6.29 9.70
N LYS A 86 10.56 6.53 8.71
CA LYS A 86 10.86 6.22 7.30
C LYS A 86 12.05 6.99 6.74
N ILE A 87 12.16 8.28 7.07
CA ILE A 87 13.31 9.10 6.67
C ILE A 87 14.60 8.53 7.28
N LEU A 88 14.58 8.19 8.57
CA LEU A 88 15.73 7.60 9.25
C LEU A 88 16.11 6.24 8.65
N ILE A 89 15.14 5.35 8.43
CA ILE A 89 15.40 4.04 7.79
C ILE A 89 16.00 4.23 6.40
N SER A 90 15.48 5.17 5.61
CA SER A 90 15.98 5.48 4.28
C SER A 90 17.43 6.00 4.28
N ILE A 91 17.85 6.74 5.32
CA ILE A 91 19.19 7.33 5.40
C ILE A 91 20.20 6.36 6.01
N PHE A 92 19.81 5.58 7.02
CA PHE A 92 20.77 4.78 7.79
C PHE A 92 20.76 3.29 7.41
N ILE A 93 19.58 2.71 7.20
CA ILE A 93 19.44 1.26 6.98
C ILE A 93 19.52 0.92 5.50
N LEU A 94 18.85 1.71 4.65
CA LEU A 94 18.83 1.46 3.21
C LEU A 94 20.25 1.42 2.60
N PRO A 95 21.17 2.37 2.90
CA PRO A 95 22.52 2.32 2.34
C PRO A 95 23.33 1.14 2.88
N ALA A 96 23.14 0.75 4.14
CA ALA A 96 23.82 -0.40 4.73
C ALA A 96 23.39 -1.73 4.10
N TYR A 97 22.13 -1.84 3.65
CA TYR A 97 21.62 -3.05 3.00
C TYR A 97 22.08 -3.22 1.55
N PHE A 98 22.24 -2.11 0.81
CA PHE A 98 22.68 -2.13 -0.59
C PHE A 98 24.21 -2.03 -0.79
N GLN A 99 24.98 -2.00 0.30
CA GLN A 99 26.46 -1.98 0.26
C GLN A 99 27.08 -3.39 0.21
N HIS A 100 26.28 -4.44 0.29
CA HIS A 100 26.67 -5.84 0.07
C HIS A 100 25.87 -6.44 -1.08
#